data_AF-A0AAX2SG47-F1
#
_entry.id   AF-A0AAX2SG47-F1
#
_cell.length_a   1.000
_cell.length_b   1.000
_cell.length_c   1.000
_cell.angle_alpha   90.00
_cell.angle_beta   90.00
_cell.angle_gamma   90.00
#
_symmetry.space_group_name_H-M   'P 1'
#
loop_
_entity.id
_entity.type
_entity.pdbx_description
1 polymer ?
#
loop_
_entity_poly.entity_id
_entity_poly.type
_entity_poly.pdbx_seq_one_letter_code
_entity_poly.pdbx_strand_id
1 'polypeptide(L)'
;MTARRKLKAYVALTKPRIIELLLVATVPTMFFAQQGVPDFWLVLNTLVGGTLAAGAAGAFNCYIDRNEDRLMRRTAKRPLVTGEVSDREALVFAWLLSAVAVAWLTLGVSVLCGVLGVVAIALYAVFYSIILKRRTAQNIVWGGIAGCMPVLIGWAAVRGTLEWPAFVLFAFIFLWTPPHYWPLSMKYAEDYSRAGVPMLGAVDTARTVGAQVVLYAWATVICSLLLIPVGGAGWVYGIIALLSGAWFTYHCHKLYGLARAGRPTLKQAMYVFHGSIAYITFVFVGVALDPFLGGPIL
;
A
#
# COMPACT_ATOMS: atom_id res chain seq x y z
N MET A 1 1.81 -28.39 20.15
CA MET A 1 0.99 -27.28 19.60
C MET A 1 -0.13 -27.87 18.75
N THR A 2 -1.39 -27.41 18.89
CA THR A 2 -2.51 -27.96 18.10
C THR A 2 -2.44 -27.51 16.64
N ALA A 3 -2.96 -28.33 15.71
CA ALA A 3 -2.99 -27.99 14.28
C ALA A 3 -3.68 -26.64 14.01
N ARG A 4 -4.77 -26.36 14.73
CA ARG A 4 -5.48 -25.07 14.65
C ARG A 4 -4.63 -23.88 15.09
N ARG A 5 -3.79 -24.02 16.12
CA ARG A 5 -2.87 -22.97 16.56
C ARG A 5 -1.75 -22.76 15.54
N LYS A 6 -1.21 -23.84 14.98
CA LYS A 6 -0.18 -23.78 13.93
C LYS A 6 -0.70 -23.12 12.64
N LEU A 7 -1.93 -23.43 12.23
CA LEU A 7 -2.57 -22.78 11.09
C LEU A 7 -2.75 -21.27 11.31
N LYS A 8 -3.25 -20.87 12.49
CA LYS A 8 -3.37 -19.44 12.85
C LYS A 8 -2.02 -18.72 12.81
N ALA A 9 -0.95 -19.40 13.22
CA ALA A 9 0.40 -18.88 13.16
C ALA A 9 0.86 -18.63 11.71
N TYR A 10 0.63 -19.56 10.78
CA TYR A 10 0.92 -19.36 9.36
C TYR A 10 0.08 -18.23 8.73
N VAL A 11 -1.21 -18.15 9.05
CA VAL A 11 -2.07 -17.04 8.59
C VAL A 11 -1.60 -15.69 9.14
N ALA A 12 -1.07 -15.64 10.36
CA ALA A 12 -0.52 -14.41 10.90
C ALA A 12 0.75 -13.94 10.15
N LEU A 13 1.52 -14.84 9.54
CA LEU A 13 2.68 -14.49 8.70
C LEU A 13 2.27 -13.76 7.42
N THR A 14 1.05 -13.98 6.90
CA THR A 14 0.58 -13.34 5.65
C THR A 14 0.11 -11.90 5.84
N LYS A 15 -0.01 -11.42 7.08
CA LYS A 15 -0.44 -10.05 7.42
C LYS A 15 -1.79 -9.64 6.77
N PRO A 16 -2.91 -10.33 7.10
CA PRO A 16 -4.22 -10.14 6.43
C PRO A 16 -4.74 -8.70 6.40
N ARG A 17 -4.48 -7.91 7.46
CA ARG A 17 -4.89 -6.49 7.49
C ARG A 17 -4.24 -5.63 6.40
N ILE A 18 -3.01 -5.96 6.00
CA ILE A 18 -2.33 -5.24 4.91
C ILE A 18 -2.94 -5.65 3.58
N ILE A 19 -3.29 -6.93 3.44
CA ILE A 19 -3.93 -7.47 2.23
C ILE A 19 -5.28 -6.77 1.98
N GLU A 20 -6.12 -6.63 3.00
CA GLU A 20 -7.42 -5.94 2.88
C GLU A 20 -7.28 -4.52 2.28
N LEU A 21 -6.26 -3.76 2.70
CA LEU A 21 -5.97 -2.44 2.16
C LEU A 21 -5.55 -2.47 0.68
N LEU A 22 -4.88 -3.53 0.22
CA LEU A 22 -4.47 -3.71 -1.17
C LEU A 22 -5.67 -4.06 -2.08
N LEU A 23 -6.70 -4.72 -1.55
CA LEU A 23 -7.92 -5.07 -2.30
C LEU A 23 -8.74 -3.81 -2.65
N VAL A 24 -8.69 -2.77 -1.80
CA VAL A 24 -9.38 -1.49 -2.02
C VAL A 24 -8.87 -0.76 -3.27
N ALA A 25 -7.61 -0.96 -3.66
CA ALA A 25 -7.07 -0.41 -4.89
C ALA A 25 -7.35 -1.31 -6.11
N THR A 26 -7.35 -2.62 -5.92
CA THR A 26 -7.44 -3.60 -7.03
C THR A 26 -8.82 -3.58 -7.69
N VAL A 27 -9.89 -3.71 -6.91
CA VAL A 27 -11.24 -3.87 -7.46
C VAL A 27 -11.70 -2.62 -8.22
N PRO A 28 -11.63 -1.39 -7.66
CA PRO A 28 -11.99 -0.19 -8.41
C PRO A 28 -11.18 0.00 -9.69
N THR A 29 -9.90 -0.35 -9.67
CA THR A 29 -9.05 -0.30 -10.87
C THR A 29 -9.59 -1.24 -11.96
N MET A 30 -10.05 -2.44 -11.60
CA MET A 30 -10.65 -3.38 -12.56
C MET A 30 -11.96 -2.84 -13.15
N PHE A 31 -12.80 -2.18 -12.35
CA PHE A 31 -14.02 -1.52 -12.84
C PHE A 31 -13.72 -0.41 -13.83
N PHE A 32 -12.75 0.44 -13.50
CA PHE A 32 -12.33 1.52 -14.39
C PHE A 32 -11.65 1.00 -15.65
N ALA A 33 -10.82 -0.04 -15.55
CA ALA A 33 -10.21 -0.68 -16.71
C ALA A 33 -11.27 -1.31 -17.64
N GLN A 34 -12.32 -1.91 -17.08
CA GLN A 34 -13.42 -2.49 -17.83
C GLN A 34 -14.31 -1.42 -18.48
N GLN A 35 -14.34 -0.21 -17.90
CA GLN A 35 -15.39 0.79 -18.16
C GLN A 35 -16.78 0.20 -17.92
N GLY A 36 -16.94 -0.51 -16.80
CA GLY A 36 -18.17 -1.21 -16.43
C GLY A 36 -17.95 -2.25 -15.34
N VAL A 37 -18.83 -3.24 -15.25
CA VAL A 37 -18.68 -4.35 -14.29
C VAL A 37 -17.75 -5.42 -14.90
N PRO A 38 -16.57 -5.67 -14.33
CA PRO A 38 -15.69 -6.75 -14.78
C PRO A 38 -16.29 -8.12 -14.45
N ASP A 39 -15.87 -9.16 -15.17
CA ASP A 39 -16.29 -10.53 -14.88
C ASP A 39 -16.00 -10.92 -13.43
N PHE A 40 -17.00 -11.52 -12.77
CA PHE A 40 -16.92 -11.84 -11.34
C PHE A 40 -15.80 -12.85 -11.04
N TRP A 41 -15.62 -13.85 -11.89
CA TRP A 41 -14.59 -14.87 -11.70
C TRP A 41 -13.19 -14.31 -11.93
N LEU A 42 -13.04 -13.41 -12.89
CA LEU A 42 -11.80 -12.67 -13.11
C LEU A 42 -11.42 -11.84 -11.89
N VAL A 43 -12.37 -11.09 -11.32
CA VAL A 43 -12.16 -10.35 -10.06
C VAL A 43 -11.77 -11.30 -8.94
N LEU A 44 -12.52 -12.37 -8.72
CA LEU A 44 -12.23 -13.33 -7.66
C LEU A 44 -10.84 -13.96 -7.81
N ASN A 45 -10.49 -14.42 -9.01
CA ASN A 45 -9.17 -15.01 -9.29
C ASN A 45 -8.04 -14.00 -9.06
N THR A 46 -8.24 -12.75 -9.46
CA THR A 46 -7.27 -11.67 -9.25
C THR A 46 -7.07 -11.37 -7.76
N LEU A 47 -8.17 -11.30 -6.98
CA LEU A 47 -8.09 -11.05 -5.54
C LEU A 47 -7.47 -12.22 -4.78
N VAL A 48 -7.77 -13.47 -5.16
CA VAL A 48 -7.14 -14.66 -4.57
C VAL A 48 -5.64 -14.68 -4.88
N GLY A 49 -5.26 -14.56 -6.15
CA GLY A 49 -3.86 -14.54 -6.56
C GLY A 49 -3.07 -13.39 -5.92
N GLY A 50 -3.64 -12.18 -5.90
CA GLY A 50 -3.06 -11.00 -5.25
C GLY A 50 -2.91 -11.17 -3.73
N THR A 51 -3.92 -11.77 -3.07
CA THR A 51 -3.87 -12.10 -1.64
C THR A 51 -2.75 -13.09 -1.32
N LEU A 52 -2.59 -14.13 -2.15
CA LEU A 52 -1.51 -15.11 -2.00
C LEU A 52 -0.14 -14.45 -2.20
N ALA A 53 0.02 -13.60 -3.22
CA ALA A 53 1.27 -12.89 -3.49
C ALA A 53 1.65 -11.92 -2.36
N ALA A 54 0.70 -11.10 -1.91
CA ALA A 54 0.89 -10.21 -0.77
C ALA A 54 1.17 -10.99 0.54
N GLY A 55 0.51 -12.14 0.72
CA GLY A 55 0.77 -13.04 1.83
C GLY A 55 2.17 -13.64 1.82
N ALA A 56 2.68 -14.03 0.65
CA ALA A 56 4.03 -14.51 0.47
C ALA A 56 5.07 -13.42 0.79
N ALA A 57 4.87 -12.23 0.26
CA ALA A 57 5.66 -11.04 0.58
C ALA A 57 5.65 -10.72 2.09
N GLY A 58 4.49 -10.82 2.73
CA GLY A 58 4.32 -10.67 4.19
C GLY A 58 5.10 -11.72 4.99
N ALA A 59 5.09 -12.97 4.55
CA ALA A 59 5.81 -14.08 5.17
C ALA A 59 7.33 -13.90 5.04
N PHE A 60 7.84 -13.53 3.86
CA PHE A 60 9.24 -13.16 3.67
C PHE A 60 9.65 -12.01 4.58
N ASN A 61 8.83 -10.96 4.66
CA ASN A 61 9.13 -9.82 5.51
C ASN A 61 9.16 -10.21 7.01
N CYS A 62 8.24 -11.06 7.48
CA CYS A 62 8.29 -11.58 8.85
C CYS A 62 9.57 -12.39 9.11
N TYR A 63 10.01 -13.19 8.13
CA TYR A 63 11.27 -13.92 8.22
C TYR A 63 12.48 -12.98 8.26
N ILE A 64 12.54 -11.97 7.38
CA ILE A 64 13.65 -11.02 7.30
C ILE A 64 13.75 -10.15 8.56
N ASP A 65 12.63 -9.75 9.14
CA ASP A 65 12.55 -8.86 10.31
C ASP A 65 12.60 -9.57 11.67
N ARG A 66 12.83 -10.88 11.69
CA ARG A 66 12.63 -11.73 12.87
C ARG A 66 13.46 -11.35 14.09
N ASN A 67 14.66 -10.80 13.89
CA ASN A 67 15.55 -10.42 14.98
C ASN A 67 15.12 -9.08 15.58
N GLU A 68 14.65 -8.17 14.74
CA GLU A 68 14.23 -6.82 15.11
C GLU A 68 12.84 -6.84 15.73
N ASP A 69 11.97 -7.71 15.23
CA ASP A 69 10.64 -7.90 15.79
C ASP A 69 10.71 -8.35 17.27
N ARG A 70 11.81 -9.00 17.70
CA ARG A 70 12.08 -9.34 19.12
C ARG A 70 12.33 -8.09 19.98
N LEU A 71 12.83 -7.00 19.38
CA LEU A 71 13.20 -5.77 20.08
C LEU A 71 12.03 -4.77 20.19
N MET A 72 10.91 -5.03 19.52
CA MET A 72 9.76 -4.12 19.45
C MET A 72 8.54 -4.67 20.20
N ARG A 73 8.01 -3.90 21.17
CA ARG A 73 6.80 -4.27 21.96
C ARG A 73 5.60 -4.66 21.08
N ARG A 74 5.43 -4.00 19.93
CA ARG A 74 4.32 -4.24 19.00
C ARG A 74 4.39 -5.61 18.31
N THR A 75 5.58 -6.13 18.05
CA THR A 75 5.82 -7.30 17.19
C THR A 75 6.42 -8.48 17.94
N ALA A 76 6.76 -8.31 19.22
CA ALA A 76 7.28 -9.36 20.09
C ALA A 76 6.35 -10.59 20.25
N LYS A 77 5.06 -10.46 19.89
CA LYS A 77 4.08 -11.55 19.89
C LYS A 77 3.93 -12.27 18.55
N ARG A 78 4.74 -11.94 17.53
CA ARG A 78 4.65 -12.59 16.22
C ARG A 78 5.03 -14.07 16.32
N PRO A 79 4.40 -14.97 15.54
CA PRO A 79 4.62 -16.41 15.64
C PRO A 79 6.06 -16.87 15.46
N LEU A 80 6.84 -16.15 14.64
CA LEU A 80 8.26 -16.42 14.42
C LEU A 80 9.13 -16.01 15.62
N VAL A 81 8.71 -14.98 16.36
CA VAL A 81 9.40 -14.50 17.56
C VAL A 81 9.13 -15.43 18.74
N THR A 82 7.89 -15.88 18.89
CA THR A 82 7.46 -16.78 19.97
C THR A 82 7.86 -18.24 19.74
N GLY A 83 8.39 -18.57 18.56
CA GLY A 83 8.81 -19.94 18.20
C GLY A 83 7.64 -20.87 17.86
N GLU A 84 6.44 -20.34 17.64
CA GLU A 84 5.29 -21.14 17.17
C GLU A 84 5.50 -21.66 15.73
N VAL A 85 6.30 -20.95 14.94
CA VAL A 85 6.77 -21.38 13.61
C VAL A 85 8.28 -21.21 13.57
N SER A 86 8.99 -22.25 13.14
CA SER A 86 10.45 -22.18 12.98
C SER A 86 10.87 -21.36 11.77
N ASP A 87 12.10 -20.85 11.78
CA ASP A 87 12.70 -20.11 10.67
C ASP A 87 12.62 -20.87 9.33
N ARG A 88 12.90 -22.18 9.37
CA ARG A 88 12.83 -23.05 8.16
C ARG A 88 11.40 -23.20 7.67
N GLU A 89 10.44 -23.42 8.57
CA GLU A 89 9.03 -23.55 8.23
C GLU A 89 8.47 -22.27 7.58
N ALA A 90 8.81 -21.10 8.12
CA ALA A 90 8.36 -19.83 7.54
C ALA A 90 8.97 -19.56 6.17
N LEU A 91 10.23 -19.89 5.97
CA LEU A 91 10.89 -19.72 4.68
C LEU A 91 10.31 -20.67 3.61
N VAL A 92 10.11 -21.95 3.96
CA VAL A 92 9.45 -22.93 3.08
C VAL A 92 8.03 -22.47 2.75
N PHE A 93 7.27 -22.03 3.76
CA PHE A 93 5.93 -21.50 3.56
C PHE A 93 5.91 -20.29 2.62
N ALA A 94 6.83 -19.33 2.79
CA ALA A 94 6.91 -18.14 1.92
C ALA A 94 7.20 -18.51 0.46
N TRP A 95 8.14 -19.43 0.21
CA TRP A 95 8.44 -19.90 -1.14
C TRP A 95 7.31 -20.69 -1.77
N LEU A 96 6.69 -21.61 -1.03
CA LEU A 96 5.52 -22.36 -1.52
C LEU A 96 4.37 -21.42 -1.85
N LEU A 97 4.08 -20.47 -0.97
CA LEU A 97 3.02 -19.49 -1.19
C LEU A 97 3.31 -18.60 -2.40
N SER A 98 4.58 -18.25 -2.64
CA SER A 98 5.00 -17.52 -3.84
C SER A 98 4.77 -18.34 -5.11
N ALA A 99 5.19 -19.60 -5.14
CA ALA A 99 4.99 -20.48 -6.28
C ALA A 99 3.50 -20.67 -6.60
N VAL A 100 2.68 -20.89 -5.58
CA VAL A 100 1.23 -21.00 -5.72
C VAL A 100 0.61 -19.69 -6.20
N ALA A 101 1.00 -18.55 -5.64
CA ALA A 101 0.49 -17.24 -6.05
C ALA A 101 0.79 -16.94 -7.53
N VAL A 102 2.03 -17.19 -7.95
CA VAL A 102 2.46 -16.96 -9.34
C VAL A 102 1.75 -17.92 -10.29
N ALA A 103 1.70 -19.22 -9.97
CA ALA A 103 0.97 -20.19 -10.78
C ALA A 103 -0.52 -19.83 -10.89
N TRP A 104 -1.14 -19.41 -9.79
CA TRP A 104 -2.54 -18.98 -9.76
C TRP A 104 -2.79 -17.77 -10.65
N LEU A 105 -1.96 -16.72 -10.54
CA LEU A 105 -2.09 -15.52 -11.38
C LEU A 105 -1.78 -15.82 -12.85
N THR A 106 -0.76 -16.62 -13.15
CA THR A 106 -0.38 -16.98 -14.52
C THR A 106 -1.47 -17.79 -15.22
N LEU A 107 -2.02 -18.79 -14.55
CA LEU A 107 -2.95 -19.75 -15.15
C LEU A 107 -4.41 -19.31 -15.02
N GLY A 108 -4.77 -18.65 -13.92
CA GLY A 108 -6.15 -18.24 -13.61
C GLY A 108 -6.50 -16.80 -14.00
N VAL A 109 -5.51 -15.98 -14.39
CA VAL A 109 -5.71 -14.58 -14.80
C VAL A 109 -4.99 -14.30 -16.11
N SER A 110 -3.66 -14.15 -16.08
CA SER A 110 -2.83 -13.99 -17.27
C SER A 110 -1.33 -14.15 -16.94
N VAL A 111 -0.53 -14.47 -17.96
CA VAL A 111 0.94 -14.51 -17.83
C VAL A 111 1.49 -13.18 -17.31
N LEU A 112 0.96 -12.05 -17.80
CA LEU A 112 1.36 -10.72 -17.36
C LEU A 112 1.09 -10.51 -15.85
N CYS A 113 -0.08 -10.91 -15.35
CA CYS A 113 -0.39 -10.84 -13.92
C CYS A 113 0.54 -11.71 -13.08
N GLY A 114 0.90 -12.90 -13.57
CA GLY A 114 1.90 -13.76 -12.93
C GLY A 114 3.28 -13.09 -12.82
N VAL A 115 3.77 -12.49 -13.91
CA VAL A 115 5.04 -11.73 -13.93
C VAL A 115 4.98 -10.55 -12.96
N LEU A 116 3.89 -9.77 -12.98
CA LEU A 116 3.70 -8.66 -12.04
C LEU A 116 3.63 -9.15 -10.58
N GLY A 117 3.08 -10.33 -10.33
CA GLY A 117 3.09 -11.00 -9.02
C GLY A 117 4.51 -11.31 -8.54
N VAL A 118 5.37 -11.86 -9.41
CA VAL A 118 6.80 -12.08 -9.11
C VAL A 118 7.48 -10.75 -8.77
N VAL A 119 7.26 -9.72 -9.59
CA VAL A 119 7.84 -8.39 -9.39
C VAL A 119 7.37 -7.79 -8.06
N ALA A 120 6.09 -7.89 -7.72
CA ALA A 120 5.56 -7.40 -6.44
C ALA A 120 6.19 -8.09 -5.23
N ILE A 121 6.33 -9.42 -5.27
CA ILE A 121 6.99 -10.19 -4.21
C ILE A 121 8.46 -9.77 -4.08
N ALA A 122 9.19 -9.65 -5.19
CA ALA A 122 10.59 -9.27 -5.20
C ALA A 122 10.80 -7.83 -4.69
N LEU A 123 9.95 -6.89 -5.11
CA LEU A 123 9.99 -5.50 -4.65
C LEU A 123 9.79 -5.41 -3.13
N TYR A 124 8.87 -6.20 -2.56
CA TYR A 124 8.63 -6.14 -1.12
C TYR A 124 9.69 -6.90 -0.30
N ALA A 125 10.01 -8.14 -0.72
CA ALA A 125 10.90 -9.02 0.03
C ALA A 125 12.37 -8.59 -0.12
N VAL A 126 12.82 -8.27 -1.33
CA VAL A 126 14.23 -7.95 -1.60
C VAL A 126 14.46 -6.45 -1.54
N PHE A 127 13.79 -5.69 -2.41
CA PHE A 127 14.07 -4.26 -2.56
C PHE A 127 13.70 -3.47 -1.29
N TYR A 128 12.50 -3.68 -0.75
CA TYR A 128 12.11 -3.03 0.50
C TYR A 128 12.75 -3.69 1.73
N SER A 129 12.45 -4.97 2.01
CA SER A 129 12.75 -5.56 3.33
C SER A 129 14.26 -5.77 3.57
N ILE A 130 15.03 -6.18 2.56
CA ILE A 130 16.48 -6.43 2.69
C ILE A 130 17.29 -5.15 2.44
N ILE A 131 17.03 -4.48 1.31
CA ILE A 131 17.91 -3.39 0.83
C ILE A 131 17.54 -2.07 1.50
N LEU A 132 16.31 -1.61 1.32
CA LEU A 132 15.96 -0.21 1.54
C LEU A 132 15.60 0.10 3.00
N LYS A 133 14.84 -0.79 3.66
CA LYS A 133 14.21 -0.55 4.97
C LYS A 133 15.16 0.02 6.02
N ARG A 134 16.43 -0.42 6.01
CA ARG A 134 17.45 -0.09 7.01
C ARG A 134 18.46 0.97 6.57
N ARG A 135 18.42 1.42 5.31
CA ARG A 135 19.50 2.24 4.73
C ARG A 135 19.14 3.70 4.51
N THR A 136 17.85 4.07 4.58
CA THR A 136 17.43 5.43 4.24
C THR A 136 16.10 5.82 4.88
N ALA A 137 15.92 7.11 5.14
CA ALA A 137 14.64 7.70 5.56
C ALA A 137 13.59 7.74 4.45
N GLN A 138 14.00 7.50 3.20
CA GLN A 138 13.11 7.32 2.05
C GLN A 138 12.61 5.87 1.92
N ASN A 139 12.79 5.05 2.97
CA ASN A 139 12.46 3.64 2.93
C ASN A 139 11.00 3.35 2.61
N ILE A 140 10.08 4.13 3.16
CA ILE A 140 8.66 3.94 2.94
C ILE A 140 8.21 4.48 1.57
N VAL A 141 8.93 5.47 1.04
CA VAL A 141 8.63 6.07 -0.27
C VAL A 141 8.91 5.06 -1.35
N TRP A 142 10.17 4.64 -1.49
CA TRP A 142 10.56 3.66 -2.51
C TRP A 142 10.05 2.25 -2.18
N GLY A 143 9.87 1.92 -0.90
CA GLY A 143 9.21 0.68 -0.49
C GLY A 143 7.73 0.63 -0.87
N GLY A 144 7.09 1.79 -1.03
CA GLY A 144 5.70 1.94 -1.45
C GLY A 144 5.40 1.36 -2.83
N ILE A 145 6.41 1.26 -3.73
CA ILE A 145 6.27 0.67 -5.07
C ILE A 145 5.59 -0.70 -5.01
N ALA A 146 5.99 -1.55 -4.06
CA ALA A 146 5.41 -2.88 -3.90
C ALA A 146 3.90 -2.81 -3.55
N GLY A 147 3.50 -1.82 -2.75
CA GLY A 147 2.10 -1.59 -2.38
C GLY A 147 1.24 -1.03 -3.51
N CYS A 148 1.86 -0.47 -4.56
CA CYS A 148 1.17 0.06 -5.73
C CYS A 148 0.92 -1.01 -6.81
N MET A 149 1.67 -2.12 -6.79
CA MET A 149 1.54 -3.22 -7.77
C MET A 149 0.13 -3.81 -7.94
N PRO A 150 -0.75 -3.89 -6.93
CA PRO A 150 -2.11 -4.39 -7.11
C PRO A 150 -2.93 -3.60 -8.16
N VAL A 151 -2.65 -2.31 -8.35
CA VAL A 151 -3.27 -1.50 -9.41
C VAL A 151 -2.87 -2.03 -10.78
N LEU A 152 -1.57 -2.26 -11.01
CA LEU A 152 -1.09 -2.78 -12.30
C LEU A 152 -1.59 -4.20 -12.54
N ILE A 153 -1.64 -5.04 -11.51
CA ILE A 153 -2.18 -6.40 -11.60
C ILE A 153 -3.68 -6.37 -11.93
N GLY A 154 -4.46 -5.53 -11.25
CA GLY A 154 -5.89 -5.37 -11.50
C GLY A 154 -6.17 -4.84 -12.91
N TRP A 155 -5.43 -3.84 -13.37
CA TRP A 155 -5.55 -3.31 -14.73
C TRP A 155 -5.21 -4.37 -15.78
N ALA A 156 -4.06 -5.04 -15.63
CA ALA A 156 -3.60 -6.08 -16.54
C ALA A 156 -4.53 -7.29 -16.57
N ALA A 157 -5.21 -7.61 -15.46
CA ALA A 157 -6.19 -8.69 -15.41
C ALA A 157 -7.34 -8.45 -16.38
N VAL A 158 -7.79 -7.19 -16.49
CA VAL A 158 -8.91 -6.81 -17.36
C VAL A 158 -8.48 -6.53 -18.80
N ARG A 159 -7.38 -5.77 -18.97
CA ARG A 159 -6.95 -5.27 -20.29
C ARG A 159 -5.97 -6.18 -21.02
N GLY A 160 -5.31 -7.09 -20.30
CA GLY A 160 -4.21 -7.90 -20.84
C GLY A 160 -2.92 -7.11 -21.13
N THR A 161 -2.91 -5.80 -20.90
CA THR A 161 -1.79 -4.88 -21.16
C THR A 161 -1.64 -3.88 -20.01
N LEU A 162 -0.57 -3.09 -20.02
CA LEU A 162 -0.41 -1.94 -19.14
C LEU A 162 -0.58 -0.66 -19.96
N GLU A 163 -1.52 0.18 -19.54
CA GLU A 163 -1.85 1.44 -20.19
C GLU A 163 -1.56 2.60 -19.23
N TRP A 164 -1.44 3.83 -19.76
CA TRP A 164 -1.15 5.02 -18.96
C TRP A 164 -2.07 5.24 -17.75
N PRO A 165 -3.39 4.98 -17.80
CA PRO A 165 -4.23 5.21 -16.63
C PRO A 165 -3.87 4.28 -15.45
N ALA A 166 -3.39 3.06 -15.74
CA ALA A 166 -2.87 2.13 -14.73
C ALA A 166 -1.66 2.73 -14.00
N PHE A 167 -0.76 3.36 -14.76
CA PHE A 167 0.44 4.01 -14.21
C PHE A 167 0.10 5.29 -13.44
N VAL A 168 -0.95 6.02 -13.83
CA VAL A 168 -1.46 7.18 -13.06
C VAL A 168 -2.00 6.72 -11.71
N LEU A 169 -2.85 5.68 -11.68
CA LEU A 169 -3.37 5.11 -10.43
C LEU A 169 -2.26 4.52 -9.55
N PHE A 170 -1.25 3.88 -10.16
CA PHE A 170 -0.06 3.41 -9.47
C PHE A 170 0.72 4.57 -8.84
N ALA A 171 0.99 5.62 -9.61
CA ALA A 171 1.73 6.80 -9.16
C ALA A 171 0.95 7.56 -8.08
N PHE A 172 -0.37 7.59 -8.15
CA PHE A 172 -1.24 8.16 -7.13
C PHE A 172 -1.04 7.46 -5.77
N ILE A 173 -1.10 6.13 -5.71
CA ILE A 173 -0.83 5.39 -4.45
C ILE A 173 0.62 5.61 -3.98
N PHE A 174 1.57 5.63 -4.92
CA PHE A 174 2.98 5.84 -4.60
C PHE A 174 3.21 7.19 -3.93
N LEU A 175 2.67 8.27 -4.52
CA LEU A 175 2.78 9.63 -4.00
C LEU A 175 1.94 9.85 -2.73
N TRP A 176 0.87 9.08 -2.55
CA TRP A 176 0.05 9.05 -1.34
C TRP A 176 0.75 8.38 -0.15
N THR A 177 1.69 7.48 -0.40
CA THR A 177 2.36 6.69 0.65
C THR A 177 3.07 7.57 1.70
N PRO A 178 3.87 8.59 1.32
CA PRO A 178 4.52 9.47 2.30
C PRO A 178 3.57 10.31 3.17
N PRO A 179 2.56 11.03 2.64
CA PRO A 179 1.64 11.82 3.45
C PRO A 179 0.72 10.93 4.29
N HIS A 180 0.58 9.65 3.96
CA HIS A 180 -0.02 8.65 4.83
C HIS A 180 0.93 8.22 5.96
N TYR A 181 2.13 7.72 5.65
CA TYR A 181 2.99 7.06 6.64
C TYR A 181 3.79 8.01 7.52
N TRP A 182 4.22 9.17 7.03
CA TRP A 182 5.08 10.05 7.81
C TRP A 182 4.39 10.66 9.04
N PRO A 183 3.11 11.05 9.01
CA PRO A 183 2.39 11.45 10.23
C PRO A 183 2.33 10.31 11.27
N LEU A 184 2.16 9.05 10.82
CA LEU A 184 2.23 7.89 11.70
C LEU A 184 3.65 7.74 12.30
N SER A 185 4.68 7.99 11.50
CA SER A 185 6.06 7.91 11.97
C SER A 185 6.40 8.92 13.07
N MET A 186 5.78 10.10 13.07
CA MET A 186 5.93 11.08 14.14
C MET A 186 5.41 10.54 15.48
N LYS A 187 4.32 9.75 15.48
CA LYS A 187 3.76 9.15 16.69
C LYS A 187 4.64 8.04 17.27
N TYR A 188 5.31 7.27 16.41
CA TYR A 188 6.12 6.12 16.81
C TYR A 188 7.62 6.36 16.64
N ALA A 189 8.06 7.62 16.66
CA ALA A 189 9.45 8.01 16.43
C ALA A 189 10.42 7.28 17.36
N GLU A 190 10.10 7.20 18.65
CA GLU A 190 10.92 6.50 19.66
C GLU A 190 11.03 4.99 19.38
N ASP A 191 9.94 4.35 18.95
CA ASP A 191 9.94 2.92 18.61
C ASP A 191 10.87 2.64 17.42
N TYR A 192 10.85 3.51 16.41
CA TYR A 192 11.71 3.38 15.24
C TYR A 192 13.18 3.64 15.58
N SER A 193 13.46 4.64 16.41
CA SER A 193 14.81 4.94 16.90
C SER A 193 15.40 3.75 17.68
N ARG A 194 14.62 3.16 18.61
CA ARG A 194 15.06 1.96 19.35
C ARG A 194 15.28 0.74 18.46
N ALA A 195 14.57 0.64 17.34
CA ALA A 195 14.72 -0.45 16.38
C ALA A 195 15.81 -0.19 15.32
N GLY A 196 16.52 0.95 15.38
CA GLY A 196 17.53 1.33 14.39
C GLY A 196 16.97 1.54 12.98
N VAL A 197 15.67 1.82 12.84
CA VAL A 197 15.02 2.07 11.56
C VAL A 197 14.99 3.58 11.32
N PRO A 198 15.66 4.11 10.29
CA PRO A 198 15.81 5.55 10.08
C PRO A 198 14.55 6.18 9.48
N MET A 199 13.37 5.91 10.03
CA MET A 199 12.10 6.48 9.56
C MET A 199 12.13 8.01 9.66
N LEU A 200 11.58 8.74 8.69
CA LEU A 200 11.70 10.21 8.64
C LEU A 200 11.29 10.90 9.95
N GLY A 201 10.16 10.50 10.55
CA GLY A 201 9.72 11.04 11.84
C GLY A 201 10.61 10.71 13.05
N ALA A 202 11.56 9.79 12.91
CA ALA A 202 12.53 9.43 13.95
C ALA A 202 13.90 10.11 13.76
N VAL A 203 14.22 10.58 12.55
CA VAL A 203 15.54 11.15 12.21
C VAL A 203 15.50 12.64 11.91
N ASP A 204 14.31 13.23 11.79
CA ASP A 204 14.13 14.64 11.43
C ASP A 204 13.05 15.32 12.29
N THR A 205 13.01 16.65 12.21
CA THR A 205 12.08 17.49 12.96
C THR A 205 10.66 17.36 12.42
N ALA A 206 9.68 17.60 13.30
CA ALA A 206 8.27 17.70 12.91
C ALA A 206 8.02 18.74 11.80
N ARG A 207 8.86 19.78 11.71
CA ARG A 207 8.77 20.80 10.66
C ARG A 207 9.15 20.24 9.30
N THR A 208 10.26 19.50 9.21
CA THR A 208 10.70 18.87 7.96
C THR A 208 9.71 17.81 7.51
N VAL A 209 9.25 16.96 8.44
CA VAL A 209 8.21 15.96 8.16
C VAL A 209 6.94 16.64 7.64
N GLY A 210 6.47 17.70 8.30
CA GLY A 210 5.28 18.45 7.88
C GLY A 210 5.42 19.07 6.48
N ALA A 211 6.59 19.64 6.15
CA ALA A 211 6.85 20.21 4.83
C ALA A 211 6.79 19.14 3.73
N GLN A 212 7.41 17.98 3.98
CA GLN A 212 7.42 16.84 3.07
C GLN A 212 6.00 16.26 2.89
N VAL A 213 5.21 16.15 3.97
CA VAL A 213 3.80 15.74 3.90
C VAL A 213 2.99 16.68 3.02
N VAL A 214 3.16 18.00 3.12
CA VAL A 214 2.47 18.98 2.27
C VAL A 214 2.87 18.85 0.80
N LEU A 215 4.17 18.71 0.51
CA LEU A 215 4.66 18.58 -0.86
C LEU A 215 4.09 17.33 -1.54
N TYR A 216 4.14 16.19 -0.87
CA TYR A 216 3.57 14.96 -1.41
C TYR A 216 2.04 14.96 -1.44
N ALA A 217 1.36 15.66 -0.52
CA ALA A 217 -0.09 15.82 -0.59
C ALA A 217 -0.51 16.53 -1.89
N TRP A 218 0.16 17.64 -2.25
CA TRP A 218 -0.07 18.31 -3.54
C TRP A 218 0.27 17.41 -4.72
N ALA A 219 1.42 16.73 -4.70
CA ALA A 219 1.79 15.79 -5.77
C ALA A 219 0.74 14.68 -5.94
N THR A 220 0.19 14.17 -4.84
CA THR A 220 -0.86 13.15 -4.83
C THR A 220 -2.16 13.69 -5.46
N VAL A 221 -2.60 14.88 -5.07
CA VAL A 221 -3.82 15.50 -5.63
C VAL A 221 -3.66 15.77 -7.11
N ILE A 222 -2.54 16.38 -7.53
CA ILE A 222 -2.26 16.63 -8.95
C ILE A 222 -2.25 15.30 -9.73
N CYS A 223 -1.56 14.28 -9.22
CA CYS A 223 -1.51 12.96 -9.86
C CYS A 223 -2.90 12.31 -9.97
N SER A 224 -3.77 12.46 -8.96
CA SER A 224 -5.14 11.96 -9.06
C SER A 224 -5.90 12.64 -10.20
N LEU A 225 -5.78 13.97 -10.33
CA LEU A 225 -6.47 14.72 -11.39
C LEU A 225 -5.95 14.39 -12.79
N LEU A 226 -4.73 13.87 -12.94
CA LEU A 226 -4.21 13.40 -14.24
C LEU A 226 -5.02 12.23 -14.81
N LEU A 227 -5.79 11.50 -14.00
CA LEU A 227 -6.65 10.44 -14.51
C LEU A 227 -7.75 10.98 -15.44
N ILE A 228 -8.11 12.26 -15.32
CA ILE A 228 -9.09 12.91 -16.22
C ILE A 228 -8.55 12.95 -17.66
N PRO A 229 -7.45 13.68 -17.98
CA PRO A 229 -6.95 13.76 -19.35
C PRO A 229 -6.28 12.47 -19.85
N VAL A 230 -5.72 11.66 -18.96
CA VAL A 230 -4.97 10.45 -19.35
C VAL A 230 -5.85 9.20 -19.40
N GLY A 231 -6.81 9.09 -18.48
CA GLY A 231 -7.69 7.94 -18.35
C GLY A 231 -9.13 8.15 -18.77
N GLY A 232 -9.50 9.37 -19.19
CA GLY A 232 -10.87 9.69 -19.57
C GLY A 232 -11.83 9.75 -18.39
N ALA A 233 -11.32 9.95 -17.16
CA ALA A 233 -12.19 10.01 -15.98
C ALA A 233 -13.18 11.20 -16.08
N GLY A 234 -14.42 10.91 -15.74
CA GLY A 234 -15.57 11.79 -15.81
C GLY A 234 -15.70 12.77 -14.65
N TRP A 235 -16.76 13.57 -14.72
CA TRP A 235 -17.02 14.67 -13.78
C TRP A 235 -17.27 14.18 -12.35
N VAL A 236 -17.82 12.97 -12.18
CA VAL A 236 -18.04 12.36 -10.86
C VAL A 236 -16.71 12.12 -10.17
N TYR A 237 -15.77 11.45 -10.85
CA TYR A 237 -14.42 11.29 -10.35
C TYR A 237 -13.75 12.63 -10.05
N GLY A 238 -13.82 13.58 -11.00
CA GLY A 238 -13.15 14.87 -10.88
C GLY A 238 -13.59 15.68 -9.66
N ILE A 239 -14.91 15.75 -9.39
CA ILE A 239 -15.44 16.44 -8.21
C ILE A 239 -14.97 15.75 -6.92
N ILE A 240 -15.06 14.42 -6.85
CA ILE A 240 -14.65 13.67 -5.66
C ILE A 240 -13.15 13.87 -5.39
N ALA A 241 -12.31 13.72 -6.40
CA ALA A 241 -10.86 13.87 -6.30
C ALA A 241 -10.47 15.28 -5.86
N LEU A 242 -11.11 16.31 -6.43
CA LEU A 242 -10.83 17.71 -6.10
C LEU A 242 -11.25 18.06 -4.67
N LEU A 243 -12.49 17.75 -4.26
CA LEU A 243 -13.01 18.12 -2.95
C LEU A 243 -12.28 17.38 -1.82
N SER A 244 -12.12 16.06 -1.98
CA SER A 244 -11.41 15.25 -0.98
C SER A 244 -9.92 15.58 -0.92
N GLY A 245 -9.30 15.90 -2.07
CA GLY A 245 -7.91 16.34 -2.16
C GLY A 245 -7.67 17.71 -1.52
N ALA A 246 -8.56 18.68 -1.74
CA ALA A 246 -8.50 19.99 -1.11
C ALA A 246 -8.62 19.89 0.42
N TRP A 247 -9.57 19.09 0.90
CA TRP A 247 -9.75 18.82 2.32
C TRP A 247 -8.50 18.16 2.94
N PHE A 248 -7.96 17.13 2.29
CA PHE A 248 -6.76 16.44 2.77
C PHE A 248 -5.55 17.37 2.84
N THR A 249 -5.33 18.15 1.78
CA THR A 249 -4.23 19.10 1.66
C THR A 249 -4.31 20.21 2.71
N TYR A 250 -5.52 20.71 3.01
CA TYR A 250 -5.74 21.65 4.10
C TYR A 250 -5.26 21.10 5.46
N HIS A 251 -5.59 19.85 5.77
CA HIS A 251 -5.15 19.22 7.01
C HIS A 251 -3.64 18.92 7.06
N CYS A 252 -3.01 18.68 5.92
CA CYS A 252 -1.56 18.61 5.79
C CYS A 252 -0.90 19.97 6.11
N HIS A 253 -1.44 21.07 5.56
CA HIS A 253 -0.98 22.43 5.89
C HIS A 253 -1.18 22.77 7.36
N LYS A 254 -2.30 22.37 7.96
CA LYS A 254 -2.54 22.55 9.39
C LYS A 254 -1.50 21.82 10.25
N LEU A 255 -1.12 20.59 9.87
CA LEU A 255 -0.04 19.85 10.52
C LEU A 255 1.29 20.62 10.42
N TYR A 256 1.64 21.07 9.23
CA TYR A 256 2.88 21.83 8.99
C TYR A 256 2.90 23.17 9.73
N GLY A 257 1.78 23.91 9.74
CA GLY A 257 1.65 25.19 10.44
C GLY A 257 1.85 25.06 11.95
N LEU A 258 1.28 24.02 12.56
CA LEU A 258 1.49 23.70 13.98
C LEU A 258 2.95 23.36 14.28
N ALA A 259 3.60 22.58 13.41
CA ALA A 259 5.02 22.26 13.55
C ALA A 259 5.92 23.50 13.41
N ARG A 260 5.62 24.40 12.47
CA ARG A 260 6.32 25.68 12.30
C ARG A 260 6.17 26.60 13.50
N ALA A 261 5.01 26.60 14.15
CA ALA A 261 4.74 27.41 15.35
C ALA A 261 5.37 26.81 16.63
N GLY A 262 6.18 25.75 16.52
CA GLY A 262 6.77 25.07 17.68
C GLY A 262 5.76 24.29 18.53
N ARG A 263 4.58 23.99 17.98
CA ARG A 263 3.49 23.29 18.68
C ARG A 263 3.05 22.01 17.93
N PRO A 264 3.97 21.08 17.58
CA PRO A 264 3.58 19.86 16.90
C PRO A 264 2.63 19.04 17.79
N THR A 265 1.58 18.47 17.20
CA THR A 265 0.61 17.67 17.96
C THR A 265 0.43 16.29 17.33
N LEU A 266 0.52 15.25 18.17
CA LEU A 266 0.24 13.87 17.77
C LEU A 266 -1.22 13.70 17.33
N LYS A 267 -2.14 14.48 17.91
CA LYS A 267 -3.55 14.49 17.52
C LYS A 267 -3.71 14.89 16.04
N GLN A 268 -3.07 15.97 15.61
CA GLN A 268 -3.15 16.39 14.20
C GLN A 268 -2.41 15.41 13.28
N ALA A 269 -1.27 14.87 13.70
CA ALA A 269 -0.55 13.86 12.91
C ALA A 269 -1.44 12.62 12.67
N MET A 270 -2.12 12.13 13.71
CA MET A 270 -3.07 11.02 13.55
C MET A 270 -4.32 11.41 12.77
N TYR A 271 -4.77 12.66 12.84
CA TYR A 271 -5.88 13.13 11.99
C TYR A 271 -5.49 13.06 10.52
N VAL A 272 -4.29 13.52 10.14
CA VAL A 272 -3.78 13.41 8.76
C VAL A 272 -3.62 11.95 8.35
N PHE A 273 -3.10 11.08 9.23
CA PHE A 273 -2.99 9.64 8.96
C PHE A 273 -4.36 9.02 8.61
N HIS A 274 -5.38 9.17 9.46
CA HIS A 274 -6.70 8.62 9.16
C HIS A 274 -7.38 9.34 8.00
N GLY A 275 -7.16 10.65 7.87
CA GLY A 275 -7.68 11.45 6.76
C GLY A 275 -7.11 11.03 5.40
N SER A 276 -5.85 10.59 5.36
CA SER A 276 -5.26 10.03 4.14
C SER A 276 -5.94 8.72 3.71
N ILE A 277 -6.40 7.89 4.66
CA ILE A 277 -7.20 6.67 4.39
C ILE A 277 -8.58 7.04 3.86
N ALA A 278 -9.22 8.07 4.44
CA ALA A 278 -10.49 8.58 3.92
C ALA A 278 -10.33 9.12 2.49
N TYR A 279 -9.28 9.90 2.23
CA TYR A 279 -8.99 10.47 0.92
C TYR A 279 -8.81 9.40 -0.16
N ILE A 280 -7.93 8.42 0.06
CA ILE A 280 -7.70 7.33 -0.92
C ILE A 280 -8.99 6.51 -1.14
N THR A 281 -9.76 6.25 -0.07
CA THR A 281 -11.06 5.58 -0.18
C THR A 281 -12.02 6.36 -1.07
N PHE A 282 -12.16 7.68 -0.86
CA PHE A 282 -13.04 8.49 -1.70
C PHE A 282 -12.59 8.51 -3.16
N VAL A 283 -11.30 8.68 -3.42
CA VAL A 283 -10.77 8.66 -4.79
C VAL A 283 -11.07 7.32 -5.47
N PHE A 284 -10.80 6.19 -4.81
CA PHE A 284 -11.07 4.87 -5.40
C PHE A 284 -12.57 4.54 -5.51
N VAL A 285 -13.42 5.06 -4.62
CA VAL A 285 -14.87 5.02 -4.82
C VAL A 285 -15.25 5.81 -6.07
N GLY A 286 -14.65 6.98 -6.28
CA GLY A 286 -14.77 7.74 -7.52
C GLY A 286 -14.37 6.89 -8.73
N VAL A 287 -13.19 6.28 -8.72
CA VAL A 287 -12.69 5.40 -9.81
C VAL A 287 -13.67 4.25 -10.11
N ALA A 288 -14.27 3.65 -9.08
CA ALA A 288 -15.22 2.55 -9.27
C ALA A 288 -16.58 2.99 -9.83
N LEU A 289 -17.06 4.18 -9.43
CA LEU A 289 -18.39 4.69 -9.80
C LEU A 289 -18.41 5.43 -11.13
N ASP A 290 -17.28 6.04 -11.50
CA ASP A 290 -17.15 6.88 -12.67
C ASP A 290 -17.55 6.18 -13.99
N PRO A 291 -17.21 4.89 -14.23
CA PRO A 291 -17.70 4.15 -15.40
C PRO A 291 -19.22 4.05 -15.56
N PHE A 292 -19.98 4.27 -14.48
CA PHE A 292 -21.45 4.17 -14.49
C PHE A 292 -22.16 5.52 -14.47
N LEU A 293 -21.52 6.53 -13.86
CA LEU A 293 -22.16 7.81 -13.54
C LEU A 293 -21.42 9.01 -14.17
N GLY A 294 -20.13 8.86 -14.45
CA GLY A 294 -19.27 9.86 -15.03
C GLY A 294 -19.37 9.86 -16.54
N GLY A 295 -20.03 10.88 -17.11
CA GLY A 295 -19.77 11.23 -18.50
C GLY A 295 -18.36 11.81 -18.63
N PRO A 296 -17.66 11.60 -19.75
CA PRO A 296 -16.31 12.13 -19.96
C PRO A 296 -16.31 13.67 -19.83
N ILE A 297 -15.30 14.20 -19.13
CA ILE A 297 -15.07 15.67 -19.03
C ILE A 297 -14.42 16.20 -20.32
N LEU A 298 -13.61 15.35 -20.97
CA LEU A 298 -12.79 15.64 -22.15
C LEU A 298 -13.04 14.58 -23.22
#